data_AF-A0A952LA45-F1
#
_entry.id   AF-A0A952LA45-F1
#
_cell.length_a   1.000
_cell.length_b   1.000
_cell.length_c   1.000
_cell.angle_alpha   90.00
_cell.angle_beta   90.00
_cell.angle_gamma   90.00
#
_symmetry.space_group_name_H-M   'P 1'
#
loop_
_entity.id
_entity.type
_entity.pdbx_description
1 polymer ?
#
loop_
_entity_poly.entity_id
_entity_poly.type
_entity_poly.pdbx_seq_one_letter_code
_entity_poly.pdbx_strand_id
1 'polypeptide(L)'
;MIVEAEPLSRLRQRTSEKWRAYPDDVLPLFVAEMDYPLAPPIAAALHAAVDRSDTGYIGPDDRTQRAFADFARDRWGWSVDPAQTRTTADVGVVIVEALRMLIEPRDRVVITPPV
;
A
#
# COMPACT_ATOMS: atom_id res chain seq x y z
N MET A 1 -7.81 19.33 11.00
CA MET A 1 -8.29 19.43 9.61
C MET A 1 -9.14 18.20 9.34
N ILE A 2 -10.42 18.38 9.02
CA ILE A 2 -11.32 17.28 8.68
C ILE A 2 -11.03 16.89 7.23
N VAL A 3 -10.84 15.61 6.95
CA VAL A 3 -10.69 15.08 5.59
C VAL A 3 -12.03 14.44 5.23
N GLU A 4 -12.65 14.89 4.15
CA GLU A 4 -13.93 14.38 3.67
C GLU A 4 -13.73 13.41 2.50
N ALA A 5 -14.69 12.48 2.35
CA ALA A 5 -14.73 11.61 1.19
C ALA A 5 -15.07 12.43 -0.06
N GLU A 6 -14.56 11.99 -1.21
CA GLU A 6 -14.84 12.65 -2.48
C GLU A 6 -16.30 12.42 -2.93
N PRO A 7 -16.90 13.38 -3.66
CA PRO A 7 -18.24 13.16 -4.21
C PRO A 7 -18.23 12.04 -5.26
N LEU A 8 -19.35 11.33 -5.39
CA LEU A 8 -19.52 10.22 -6.35
C LEU A 8 -19.15 10.65 -7.78
N SER A 9 -19.47 11.89 -8.17
CA SER A 9 -19.15 12.45 -9.48
C SER A 9 -17.64 12.44 -9.79
N ARG A 10 -16.79 12.58 -8.77
CA ARG A 10 -15.33 12.47 -8.90
C ARG A 10 -14.87 11.02 -8.79
N LEU A 11 -15.43 10.26 -7.85
CA LEU A 11 -15.06 8.86 -7.64
C LEU A 11 -15.34 7.99 -8.88
N ARG A 12 -16.43 8.25 -9.61
CA ARG A 12 -16.76 7.59 -10.89
C ARG A 12 -15.79 7.89 -12.03
N GLN A 13 -14.93 8.90 -11.89
CA GLN A 13 -13.87 9.17 -12.87
C GLN A 13 -12.62 8.32 -12.61
N ARG A 14 -12.53 7.63 -11.47
CA ARG A 14 -11.39 6.78 -11.14
C ARG A 14 -11.32 5.57 -12.06
N THR A 15 -10.10 5.09 -12.25
CA THR A 15 -9.80 3.97 -13.14
C THR A 15 -9.62 2.64 -12.41
N SER A 16 -9.81 2.61 -11.10
CA SER A 16 -9.64 1.42 -10.27
C SER A 16 -10.77 0.42 -10.43
N GLU A 17 -10.50 -0.84 -10.05
CA GLU A 17 -11.47 -1.93 -10.09
C GLU A 17 -12.75 -1.58 -9.32
N LYS A 18 -12.62 -1.01 -8.12
CA LYS A 18 -13.75 -0.59 -7.28
C LYS A 18 -14.75 0.26 -8.05
N TRP A 19 -14.27 1.24 -8.80
CA TRP A 19 -15.11 2.24 -9.47
C TRP A 19 -15.49 1.90 -10.92
N ARG A 20 -14.93 0.81 -11.48
CA ARG A 20 -15.22 0.33 -12.84
C ARG A 20 -15.97 -0.99 -12.94
N ALA A 21 -16.00 -1.79 -11.87
CA ALA A 21 -16.55 -3.14 -11.91
C ALA A 21 -18.07 -3.22 -12.10
N TYR A 22 -18.81 -2.17 -11.70
CA TYR A 22 -20.26 -2.15 -11.73
C TYR A 22 -20.81 -0.89 -12.42
N PRO A 23 -22.04 -0.96 -12.96
CA PRO A 23 -22.69 0.21 -13.57
C PRO A 23 -22.94 1.36 -12.58
N ASP A 24 -23.31 2.53 -13.11
CA ASP A 24 -23.38 3.78 -12.35
C ASP A 24 -24.47 3.81 -11.27
N ASP A 25 -25.47 2.95 -11.36
CA ASP A 25 -26.55 2.77 -10.39
C ASP A 25 -26.18 1.88 -9.19
N VAL A 26 -24.99 1.26 -9.20
CA VAL A 26 -24.48 0.41 -8.11
C VAL A 26 -23.39 1.13 -7.33
N LEU A 27 -23.58 1.33 -6.02
CA LEU A 27 -22.53 1.86 -5.14
C LEU A 27 -21.53 0.75 -4.75
N PRO A 28 -20.25 0.82 -5.18
CA PRO A 28 -19.28 -0.26 -4.92
C PRO A 28 -18.67 -0.16 -3.51
N LEU A 29 -18.82 -1.22 -2.71
CA LEU A 29 -18.31 -1.29 -1.32
C LEU A 29 -17.46 -2.57 -1.06
N PHE A 30 -16.87 -3.16 -2.10
CA PHE A 30 -16.26 -4.49 -2.03
C PHE A 30 -14.73 -4.51 -1.95
N VAL A 31 -14.03 -3.58 -2.62
CA VAL A 31 -12.56 -3.48 -2.56
C VAL A 31 -12.14 -2.63 -1.36
N ALA A 32 -11.09 -3.06 -0.66
CA ALA A 32 -10.43 -2.31 0.40
C ALA A 32 -9.60 -1.11 -0.14
N GLU A 33 -10.24 -0.24 -0.93
CA GLU A 33 -9.72 1.05 -1.39
C GLU A 33 -10.55 2.18 -0.75
N MET A 34 -9.88 3.23 -0.30
CA MET A 34 -10.51 4.37 0.36
C MET A 34 -11.04 5.40 -0.65
N ASP A 35 -12.15 6.04 -0.31
CA ASP A 35 -12.80 7.10 -1.12
C ASP A 35 -12.38 8.52 -0.73
N TYR A 36 -11.25 8.63 -0.03
CA TYR A 36 -10.64 9.89 0.39
C TYR A 36 -9.55 10.32 -0.62
N PRO A 37 -9.19 11.61 -0.66
CA PRO A 37 -8.01 12.06 -1.38
C PRO A 37 -6.73 11.51 -0.75
N LEU A 38 -5.65 11.49 -1.54
CA LEU A 38 -4.31 11.26 -1.00
C LEU A 38 -3.98 12.30 0.08
N ALA A 39 -3.25 11.87 1.11
CA ALA A 39 -2.76 12.80 2.11
C ALA A 39 -1.90 13.90 1.44
N PRO A 40 -2.06 15.19 1.78
CA PRO A 40 -1.33 16.28 1.13
C PRO A 40 0.19 16.09 1.06
N PRO A 41 0.87 15.56 2.10
CA PRO A 41 2.31 15.30 2.02
C PRO A 41 2.70 14.26 0.96
N ILE A 42 1.86 13.25 0.74
CA ILE A 42 2.09 12.20 -0.26
C ILE A 42 1.93 12.79 -1.66
N ALA A 43 0.83 13.51 -1.90
CA ALA A 43 0.60 14.16 -3.19
C ALA A 43 1.73 15.14 -3.54
N ALA A 44 2.16 15.97 -2.58
CA ALA A 44 3.27 16.90 -2.78
C ALA A 44 4.60 16.19 -3.12
N ALA A 45 4.92 15.08 -2.45
CA ALA A 45 6.12 14.30 -2.74
C ALA A 45 6.10 13.71 -4.16
N LEU A 46 4.94 13.18 -4.59
CA LEU A 46 4.77 12.63 -5.94
C LEU A 46 4.88 13.73 -7.02
N HIS A 47 4.21 14.87 -6.83
CA HIS A 47 4.33 16.00 -7.76
C HIS A 47 5.77 16.49 -7.86
N ALA A 48 6.47 16.64 -6.73
CA ALA A 48 7.85 17.09 -6.74
C ALA A 48 8.79 16.11 -7.48
N ALA A 49 8.52 14.80 -7.44
CA ALA A 49 9.29 13.82 -8.22
C ALA A 49 9.05 13.99 -9.73
N VAL A 50 7.80 14.19 -10.14
CA VAL A 50 7.43 14.46 -11.54
C VAL A 50 8.09 15.75 -12.05
N ASP A 51 8.00 16.83 -11.27
CA ASP A 51 8.56 18.14 -11.65
C ASP A 51 10.08 18.09 -11.86
N ARG A 52 10.78 17.17 -11.17
CA ARG A 52 12.23 16.96 -11.32
C ARG A 52 12.60 15.92 -12.37
N SER A 53 11.63 15.31 -13.06
CA SER A 53 11.85 14.11 -13.90
C SER A 53 12.56 12.97 -13.14
N ASP A 54 12.30 12.86 -11.83
CA ASP A 54 12.98 11.96 -10.91
C ASP A 54 12.19 10.65 -10.75
N THR A 55 11.98 9.97 -11.87
CA THR A 55 11.17 8.74 -11.98
C THR A 55 11.95 7.58 -12.59
N GLY A 56 13.27 7.59 -12.40
CA GLY A 56 14.18 6.53 -12.87
C GLY A 56 14.22 5.31 -11.93
N TYR A 57 15.15 4.40 -12.20
CA TYR A 57 15.40 3.26 -11.33
C TYR A 57 15.87 3.71 -9.94
N ILE A 58 15.34 3.07 -8.90
CA ILE A 58 15.73 3.33 -7.52
C ILE A 58 17.21 2.98 -7.29
N GLY A 59 17.96 3.92 -6.71
CA GLY A 59 19.32 3.71 -6.23
C GLY A 59 19.36 3.13 -4.81
N PRO A 60 20.56 2.89 -4.25
CA PRO A 60 20.70 2.48 -2.84
C PRO A 60 20.05 3.52 -1.91
N ASP A 61 19.02 3.11 -1.18
CA ASP A 61 18.31 3.94 -0.23
C ASP A 61 17.67 3.08 0.88
N ASP A 62 17.64 3.64 2.08
CA ASP A 62 17.05 3.03 3.28
C ASP A 62 16.08 3.98 4.01
N ARG A 63 15.63 5.04 3.35
CA ARG A 63 14.70 6.02 3.96
C ARG A 63 13.37 5.38 4.31
N THR A 64 12.85 4.50 3.46
CA THR A 64 11.58 3.80 3.70
C THR A 64 11.68 2.91 4.94
N GLN A 65 12.79 2.19 5.12
CA GLN A 65 13.04 1.29 6.24
C GLN A 65 13.16 2.08 7.55
N ARG A 66 13.89 3.19 7.56
CA ARG A 66 13.96 4.08 8.74
C ARG A 66 12.62 4.72 9.07
N ALA A 67 11.90 5.22 8.07
CA ALA A 67 10.58 5.81 8.26
C ALA A 67 9.59 4.79 8.85
N PHE A 68 9.65 3.53 8.40
CA PHE A 68 8.87 2.45 9.00
C PHE A 68 9.26 2.17 10.45
N ALA A 69 10.56 2.10 10.76
CA ALA A 69 11.03 1.87 12.12
C ALA A 69 10.58 2.98 13.09
N ASP A 70 10.66 4.24 12.65
CA ASP A 70 10.15 5.38 13.41
C ASP A 70 8.64 5.29 13.62
N PHE A 71 7.87 5.01 12.55
CA PHE A 71 6.43 4.83 12.64
C PHE A 71 6.04 3.69 13.59
N ALA A 72 6.70 2.54 13.51
CA ALA A 72 6.42 1.37 14.34
C ALA A 72 6.71 1.65 15.82
N ARG A 73 7.81 2.35 16.12
CA ARG A 73 8.13 2.78 17.48
C ARG A 73 7.08 3.74 18.01
N ASP A 74 6.75 4.79 17.25
CA ASP A 74 5.89 5.86 17.74
C ASP A 74 4.42 5.41 17.85
N ARG A 75 3.96 4.55 16.94
CA ARG A 75 2.56 4.11 16.86
C ARG A 75 2.26 2.86 17.68
N TRP A 76 3.23 1.95 17.79
CA TRP A 76 3.05 0.61 18.37
C TRP A 76 4.04 0.29 19.50
N GLY A 77 5.02 1.17 19.78
CA GLY A 77 6.09 0.88 20.74
C GLY A 77 7.06 -0.21 20.26
N TRP A 78 7.03 -0.56 18.97
CA TRP A 78 7.84 -1.66 18.43
C TRP A 78 9.16 -1.14 17.88
N SER A 79 10.28 -1.64 18.44
CA SER A 79 11.63 -1.33 17.95
C SER A 79 12.03 -2.29 16.83
N VAL A 80 11.91 -1.81 15.59
CA VAL A 80 12.31 -2.54 14.36
C VAL A 80 13.74 -2.17 13.98
N ASP A 81 14.56 -3.15 13.60
CA ASP A 81 15.86 -2.89 12.97
C ASP A 81 15.67 -2.59 11.46
N PRO A 82 15.99 -1.37 10.98
CA PRO A 82 15.90 -1.03 9.56
C PRO A 82 16.72 -1.96 8.66
N ALA A 83 17.84 -2.50 9.16
CA ALA A 83 18.70 -3.41 8.40
C ALA A 83 18.03 -4.77 8.12
N GLN A 84 17.00 -5.13 8.87
CA GLN A 84 16.18 -6.33 8.66
C GLN A 84 14.91 -6.06 7.85
N THR A 85 14.65 -4.81 7.46
CA THR A 85 13.46 -4.43 6.69
C THR A 85 13.76 -4.40 5.19
N ARG A 86 12.84 -4.89 4.36
CA ARG A 86 12.95 -4.88 2.89
C ARG A 86 11.67 -4.32 2.26
N THR A 87 11.82 -3.60 1.16
CA THR A 87 10.70 -3.15 0.34
C THR A 87 10.34 -4.22 -0.68
N THR A 88 9.04 -4.45 -0.89
CA THR A 88 8.50 -5.36 -1.89
C THR A 88 7.40 -4.69 -2.69
N ALA A 89 6.90 -5.36 -3.74
CA ALA A 89 5.82 -4.82 -4.56
C ALA A 89 4.50 -4.72 -3.78
N ASP A 90 4.14 -5.77 -3.04
CA ASP A 90 2.96 -5.84 -2.17
C ASP A 90 3.10 -6.99 -1.16
N VAL A 91 2.10 -7.11 -0.27
CA VAL A 91 2.05 -8.15 0.78
C VAL A 91 1.82 -9.55 0.20
N GLY A 92 1.03 -9.68 -0.87
CA GLY A 92 0.77 -10.95 -1.53
C GLY A 92 2.04 -11.55 -2.14
N VAL A 93 2.88 -10.72 -2.78
CA VAL A 93 4.21 -11.13 -3.25
C VAL A 93 5.07 -11.62 -2.09
N VAL A 94 5.09 -10.92 -0.95
CA VAL A 94 5.87 -11.37 0.23
C VAL A 94 5.39 -12.73 0.73
N ILE A 95 4.07 -12.96 0.78
CA ILE A 95 3.51 -14.25 1.19
C ILE A 95 4.00 -15.36 0.26
N VAL A 96 3.89 -15.16 -1.06
CA VAL A 96 4.31 -16.16 -2.05
C VAL A 96 5.82 -16.43 -1.96
N GLU A 97 6.64 -15.39 -1.88
CA GLU A 97 8.10 -15.55 -1.80
C GLU A 97 8.56 -16.15 -0.47
N ALA A 98 7.93 -15.80 0.65
CA ALA A 98 8.20 -16.42 1.94
C ALA A 98 7.89 -17.92 1.92
N LEU A 99 6.76 -18.32 1.33
CA LEU A 99 6.42 -19.73 1.17
C LEU A 99 7.44 -20.45 0.27
N ARG A 100 7.84 -19.86 -0.86
CA ARG A 100 8.86 -20.44 -1.75
C ARG A 100 10.22 -20.66 -1.07
N MET A 101 10.58 -19.83 -0.10
CA MET A 101 11.85 -19.92 0.61
C MET A 101 11.80 -20.85 1.82
N LEU A 102 10.64 -20.99 2.47
CA LEU A 102 10.53 -21.61 3.80
C LEU A 102 9.94 -23.03 3.78
N ILE A 103 9.28 -23.43 2.69
CA ILE A 103 8.60 -24.73 2.60
C ILE A 103 8.79 -25.41 1.25
N GLU A 104 8.59 -26.71 1.22
CA GLU A 104 8.63 -27.54 0.01
C GLU A 104 7.23 -27.83 -0.53
N PRO A 105 7.08 -28.21 -1.82
CA PRO A 105 5.82 -28.72 -2.33
C PRO A 105 5.27 -29.84 -1.42
N ARG A 106 3.99 -29.74 -1.07
CA ARG A 106 3.22 -30.64 -0.16
C ARG A 106 3.37 -30.36 1.34
N ASP A 107 4.20 -29.42 1.75
CA ASP A 107 4.15 -28.91 3.12
C ASP A 107 2.83 -28.20 3.42
N ARG A 108 2.49 -28.10 4.71
CA ARG A 108 1.20 -27.57 5.16
C ARG A 108 1.36 -26.16 5.72
N VAL A 109 0.44 -25.27 5.32
CA VAL A 109 0.32 -23.91 5.85
C VAL A 109 -0.96 -23.83 6.67
N VAL A 110 -0.88 -23.32 7.90
CA VAL A 110 -2.04 -23.05 8.74
C VAL A 110 -2.51 -21.63 8.49
N ILE A 111 -3.82 -21.48 8.28
CA ILE A 111 -4.51 -20.20 8.20
C ILE A 111 -5.68 -20.18 9.21
N THR A 112 -6.12 -19.00 9.62
CA THR A 112 -7.27 -18.80 10.53
C THR A 112 -8.48 -18.27 9.75
N PRO A 113 -9.32 -19.14 9.15
CA PRO A 113 -10.46 -18.70 8.35
C PRO A 113 -11.59 -18.08 9.20
N PRO A 114 -12.40 -17.17 8.63
CA PRO A 114 -12.29 -16.63 7.27
C PRO A 114 -11.09 -15.68 7.14
N VAL A 115 -10.45 -15.72 5.97
CA VAL A 115 -9.45 -14.73 5.54
C VAL A 115 -10.04 -13.83 4.47
#